data_AF-E3BPC0-F1
#
_entry.id   AF-E3BPC0-F1
#
_cell.length_a   1.000
_cell.length_b   1.000
_cell.length_c   1.000
_cell.angle_alpha   90.00
_cell.angle_beta   90.00
_cell.angle_gamma   90.00
#
_symmetry.space_group_name_H-M   'P 1'
#
loop_
_entity.id
_entity.type
_entity.pdbx_description
1 polymer ?
#
loop_
_entity_poly.entity_id
_entity_poly.type
_entity_poly.pdbx_seq_one_letter_code
_entity_poly.pdbx_strand_id
1 'polypeptide(L)'
;MKTLQSLGWSTLLLTTSAAAQDTVKCLDKPINTTFNHQGHTYLVVDDESIKNQAQLDKLEQGQIRFCTSHVTNMDGLFKGREHFNADISDWDTSKVRYMRWMFNGATSFNQPIGDWDTSEVWNMKEMFNGAASFNQPIGDWDTAKVLDMAGMFEGAYAFDQPIGNWNTSKVYYMKEMFKGATSFNQPIGNWNISAVRYLGDMFLGATSFNQDVRQFEGKWQLQGNTLTCNDSPIGATFTHQGDTYLVVDRHSIRKQAKLDTLEQGQIRFCTSHVSSMYKLFEGREHFNADISNWDTSKVRSMGWMFSSATSFNQPIGNWDTSKVESMERMFAGATAFSQPINDWNTTNVSDMRGMFTGATSFNQPIGNWDTSKVIGMGMMFYKATNFNQPIGDWDTSKVKSMRWMFAYAHAFNQPIGGWDTANVEDMSSMFKGAAAFNQPIGDWDTANVENMWSMFSRAEAFNQNIGNWDVWLVKDMRSMFSGASSFNQPIIDWTAPMVTDMSYMFYDATSFNQDISTWIVEDLESVESMFHGASAFDQDLSDLAIVDRVTNYRNFATGSPLGQDLHHWPQFQ
;
A
#
# COMPACT_ATOMS: atom_id res chain seq x y z
N MET A 1 -40.31 -51.72 45.21
CA MET A 1 -40.84 -52.97 44.63
C MET A 1 -41.15 -52.70 43.16
N LYS A 2 -40.53 -53.48 42.26
CA LYS A 2 -40.97 -53.86 40.89
C LYS A 2 -41.00 -52.76 39.80
N THR A 3 -40.02 -52.72 38.88
CA THR A 3 -39.88 -53.46 37.57
C THR A 3 -40.79 -52.92 36.46
N LEU A 4 -40.48 -52.82 35.17
CA LEU A 4 -39.28 -52.96 34.29
C LEU A 4 -39.87 -52.78 32.85
N GLN A 5 -39.07 -52.32 31.89
CA GLN A 5 -38.99 -52.77 30.48
C GLN A 5 -38.78 -51.64 29.45
N SER A 6 -37.51 -51.49 29.09
CA SER A 6 -37.05 -51.11 27.75
C SER A 6 -36.51 -52.36 27.04
N LEU A 7 -36.83 -52.48 25.75
CA LEU A 7 -36.24 -53.35 24.72
C LEU A 7 -36.43 -52.54 23.42
N GLY A 8 -35.48 -52.32 22.51
CA GLY A 8 -34.12 -52.81 22.33
C GLY A 8 -33.87 -52.93 20.83
N TRP A 9 -32.75 -52.41 20.30
CA TRP A 9 -32.16 -52.85 19.02
C TRP A 9 -30.63 -52.91 19.17
N SER A 10 -30.18 -54.13 19.46
CA SER A 10 -29.03 -54.85 18.88
C SER A 10 -27.71 -54.10 18.63
N THR A 11 -26.83 -54.14 19.63
CA THR A 11 -25.37 -54.01 19.46
C THR A 11 -24.79 -55.35 18.99
N LEU A 12 -24.24 -55.38 17.78
CA LEU A 12 -23.38 -56.47 17.33
C LEU A 12 -21.95 -56.16 17.79
N LEU A 13 -21.49 -56.93 18.78
CA LEU A 13 -20.10 -56.96 19.22
C LEU A 13 -19.20 -57.42 18.07
N LEU A 14 -18.25 -56.56 17.66
CA LEU A 14 -16.97 -56.99 17.14
C LEU A 14 -15.92 -56.59 18.16
N THR A 15 -15.36 -57.63 18.77
CA THR A 15 -14.31 -57.61 19.77
C THR A 15 -12.97 -57.18 19.16
N THR A 16 -12.41 -56.08 19.64
CA THR A 16 -10.99 -56.01 19.98
C THR A 16 -10.87 -55.17 21.24
N SER A 17 -10.74 -55.84 22.38
CA SER A 17 -10.27 -55.24 23.62
C SER A 17 -8.82 -54.79 23.42
N ALA A 18 -8.59 -53.50 23.23
CA ALA A 18 -7.38 -52.90 23.75
C ALA A 18 -7.63 -52.76 25.26
N ALA A 19 -7.08 -53.69 26.03
CA ALA A 19 -7.03 -53.52 27.48
C ALA A 19 -6.27 -52.22 27.74
N ALA A 20 -6.88 -51.27 28.46
CA ALA A 20 -6.15 -50.15 29.03
C ALA A 20 -5.00 -50.75 29.86
N GLN A 21 -3.77 -50.56 29.41
CA GLN A 21 -2.60 -51.01 30.14
C GLN A 21 -2.39 -50.01 31.27
N ASP A 22 -2.47 -50.46 32.52
CA ASP A 22 -2.33 -49.59 33.68
C ASP A 22 -1.01 -48.80 33.64
N THR A 23 -1.07 -47.48 33.76
CA THR A 23 0.11 -46.61 33.87
C THR A 23 1.05 -47.09 34.98
N VAL A 24 2.34 -47.26 34.66
CA VAL A 24 3.33 -47.73 35.64
C VAL A 24 3.95 -46.56 36.38
N LYS A 25 3.77 -46.52 37.71
CA LYS A 25 4.31 -45.48 38.59
C LYS A 25 5.50 -45.96 39.43
N CYS A 26 6.47 -45.08 39.66
CA CYS A 26 7.70 -45.38 40.40
C CYS A 26 8.25 -44.18 41.19
N LEU A 27 7.39 -43.30 41.70
CA LEU A 27 7.81 -42.16 42.53
C LEU A 27 8.56 -42.57 43.81
N ASP A 28 8.33 -43.79 44.28
CA ASP A 28 8.97 -44.42 45.43
C ASP A 28 10.37 -44.99 45.12
N LYS A 29 10.77 -45.04 43.83
CA LYS A 29 11.99 -45.73 43.41
C LYS A 29 13.10 -44.74 43.01
N PRO A 30 14.37 -45.03 43.34
CA PRO A 30 15.49 -44.18 42.92
C PRO A 30 15.69 -44.21 41.40
N ILE A 31 16.08 -43.08 40.83
CA ILE A 31 16.44 -42.93 39.42
C ILE A 31 17.62 -43.87 39.07
N ASN A 32 17.65 -44.37 37.84
CA ASN A 32 18.64 -45.33 37.32
C ASN A 32 18.63 -46.72 37.98
N THR A 33 17.58 -47.06 38.72
CA THR A 33 17.36 -48.42 39.23
C THR A 33 16.39 -49.19 38.34
N THR A 34 16.46 -50.52 38.38
CA THR A 34 15.53 -51.39 37.66
C THR A 34 14.62 -52.14 38.63
N PHE A 35 13.40 -52.44 38.19
CA PHE A 35 12.46 -53.29 38.90
C PHE A 35 11.61 -54.09 37.92
N ASN A 36 11.06 -55.22 38.37
CA ASN A 36 10.19 -56.04 37.54
C ASN A 36 8.72 -55.72 37.85
N HIS A 37 7.92 -55.54 36.79
CA HIS A 37 6.48 -55.34 36.88
C HIS A 37 5.80 -56.03 35.70
N GLN A 38 4.77 -56.84 35.98
CA GLN A 38 4.01 -57.59 34.97
C GLN A 38 4.86 -58.34 33.91
N GLY A 39 6.01 -58.89 34.33
CA GLY A 39 6.89 -59.66 33.44
C GLY A 39 7.89 -58.84 32.63
N HIS A 40 7.89 -57.51 32.77
CA HIS A 40 8.86 -56.62 32.13
C HIS A 40 9.84 -56.02 33.15
N THR A 41 11.07 -55.77 32.72
CA THR A 41 12.06 -55.01 33.50
C THR A 41 11.92 -53.53 33.16
N TYR A 42 11.55 -52.73 34.16
CA TYR A 42 11.42 -51.28 34.07
C TYR A 42 12.68 -50.60 34.58
N LEU A 43 13.17 -49.61 33.85
CA LEU A 43 14.19 -48.66 34.29
C LEU A 43 13.49 -47.38 34.78
N VAL A 44 13.80 -46.93 36.00
CA VAL A 44 13.34 -45.66 36.53
C VAL A 44 14.16 -44.54 35.91
N VAL A 45 13.51 -43.65 35.15
CA VAL A 45 14.16 -42.57 34.41
C VAL A 45 13.68 -41.19 34.87
N ASP A 46 14.54 -40.20 34.68
CA ASP A 46 14.31 -38.77 34.83
C ASP A 46 14.57 -38.04 33.50
N ASP A 47 14.52 -36.71 33.50
CA ASP A 47 14.69 -35.87 32.30
C ASP A 47 16.01 -36.07 31.55
N GLU A 48 17.07 -36.49 32.27
CA GLU A 48 18.39 -36.72 31.69
C GLU A 48 18.55 -38.16 31.21
N SER A 49 18.26 -39.14 32.08
CA SER A 49 18.45 -40.55 31.79
C SER A 49 17.53 -41.05 30.68
N ILE A 50 16.29 -40.56 30.57
CA ILE A 50 15.37 -40.97 29.50
C ILE A 50 15.94 -40.71 28.10
N LYS A 51 16.82 -39.72 27.94
CA LYS A 51 17.45 -39.33 26.67
C LYS A 51 18.74 -40.11 26.36
N ASN A 52 19.13 -41.06 27.20
CA ASN A 52 20.32 -41.87 26.95
C ASN A 52 20.10 -42.78 25.74
N GLN A 53 20.93 -42.58 24.70
CA GLN A 53 20.81 -43.31 23.44
C GLN A 53 20.83 -44.84 23.61
N ALA A 54 21.71 -45.36 24.46
CA ALA A 54 21.81 -46.80 24.67
C ALA A 54 20.59 -47.37 25.43
N GLN A 55 19.94 -46.58 26.28
CA GLN A 55 18.70 -47.00 26.95
C GLN A 55 17.51 -46.96 25.98
N LEU A 56 17.42 -45.94 25.13
CA LEU A 56 16.41 -45.85 24.08
C LEU A 56 16.55 -46.99 23.06
N ASP A 57 17.78 -47.37 22.69
CA ASP A 57 18.02 -48.53 21.80
C ASP A 57 17.58 -49.85 22.46
N LYS A 58 17.75 -49.98 23.78
CA LYS A 58 17.24 -51.14 24.53
C LYS A 58 15.72 -51.16 24.64
N LEU A 59 15.08 -49.99 24.77
CA LEU A 59 13.62 -49.84 24.72
C LEU A 59 13.09 -50.29 23.36
N GLU A 60 13.72 -49.83 22.27
CA GLU A 60 13.38 -50.23 20.90
C GLU A 60 13.52 -51.73 20.65
N GLN A 61 14.55 -52.34 21.23
CA GLN A 61 14.79 -53.78 21.13
C GLN A 61 13.91 -54.60 22.10
N GLY A 62 13.02 -53.96 22.87
CA GLY A 62 12.15 -54.61 23.84
C GLY A 62 12.88 -55.21 25.05
N GLN A 63 14.13 -54.81 25.30
CA GLN A 63 14.94 -55.34 26.40
C GLN A 63 14.56 -54.73 27.75
N ILE A 64 14.11 -53.47 27.76
CA ILE A 64 13.66 -52.75 28.95
C ILE A 64 12.42 -51.92 28.62
N ARG A 65 11.60 -51.63 29.63
CA ARG A 65 10.59 -50.56 29.59
C ARG A 65 11.05 -49.40 30.48
N PHE A 66 10.45 -48.22 30.31
CA PHE A 66 10.72 -47.07 31.16
C PHE A 66 9.58 -46.83 32.13
N CYS A 67 9.93 -46.45 33.36
CA CYS A 67 8.98 -45.83 34.27
C CYS A 67 9.29 -44.33 34.36
N THR A 68 8.33 -43.50 33.94
CA THR A 68 8.53 -42.08 33.64
C THR A 68 7.99 -41.13 34.71
N SER A 69 7.60 -41.61 35.90
CA SER A 69 6.99 -40.78 36.95
C SER A 69 7.82 -39.58 37.43
N HIS A 70 9.13 -39.56 37.15
CA HIS A 70 10.05 -38.46 37.48
C HIS A 70 10.35 -37.53 36.30
N VAL A 71 9.75 -37.76 35.12
CA VAL A 71 10.02 -37.03 33.89
C VAL A 71 9.07 -35.83 33.76
N THR A 72 9.63 -34.66 33.47
CA THR A 72 8.94 -33.43 33.13
C THR A 72 9.22 -32.93 31.72
N ASN A 73 10.28 -33.42 31.07
CA ASN A 73 10.74 -32.99 29.74
C ASN A 73 11.00 -34.17 28.80
N MET A 74 10.14 -34.31 27.79
CA MET A 74 10.26 -35.30 26.71
C MET A 74 10.64 -34.65 25.36
N ASP A 75 11.20 -33.43 25.38
CA ASP A 75 11.61 -32.75 24.15
C ASP A 75 12.61 -33.60 23.35
N GLY A 76 12.28 -33.83 22.08
CA GLY A 76 13.14 -34.47 21.09
C GLY A 76 13.46 -35.94 21.35
N LEU A 77 12.72 -36.62 22.24
CA LEU A 77 13.10 -37.95 22.73
C LEU A 77 13.33 -38.99 21.63
N PHE A 78 12.50 -38.97 20.59
CA PHE A 78 12.57 -39.86 19.44
C PHE A 78 12.83 -39.13 18.12
N LYS A 79 13.38 -37.92 18.18
CA LYS A 79 13.67 -37.12 16.99
C LYS A 79 14.65 -37.85 16.06
N GLY A 80 14.25 -38.04 14.80
CA GLY A 80 15.03 -38.69 13.76
C GLY A 80 15.12 -40.22 13.86
N ARG A 81 14.42 -40.85 14.83
CA ARG A 81 14.36 -42.32 14.94
C ARG A 81 13.28 -42.87 14.01
N GLU A 82 13.57 -42.91 12.71
CA GLU A 82 12.61 -43.24 11.64
C GLU A 82 11.84 -44.56 11.87
N HIS A 83 12.48 -45.55 12.47
CA HIS A 83 11.90 -46.88 12.72
C HIS A 83 11.29 -47.06 14.11
N PHE A 84 11.30 -46.04 14.98
CA PHE A 84 10.79 -46.16 16.34
C PHE A 84 9.29 -46.45 16.35
N ASN A 85 8.90 -47.57 16.98
CA ASN A 85 7.51 -47.95 17.19
C ASN A 85 7.34 -48.88 18.41
N ALA A 86 8.21 -48.75 19.42
CA ALA A 86 8.12 -49.56 20.64
C ALA A 86 6.95 -49.09 21.52
N ASP A 87 6.27 -50.04 22.17
CA ASP A 87 5.13 -49.76 23.03
C ASP A 87 5.53 -48.89 24.24
N ILE A 88 4.84 -47.76 24.38
CA ILE A 88 5.02 -46.72 25.41
C ILE A 88 3.68 -46.31 26.02
N SER A 89 2.64 -47.13 25.86
CA SER A 89 1.29 -46.86 26.33
C SER A 89 1.21 -46.72 27.86
N ASP A 90 2.11 -47.38 28.58
CA ASP A 90 2.15 -47.49 30.04
C ASP A 90 2.89 -46.35 30.75
N TRP A 91 3.32 -45.32 30.03
CA TRP A 91 4.09 -44.21 30.59
C TRP A 91 3.25 -43.28 31.47
N ASP A 92 3.82 -42.86 32.60
CA ASP A 92 3.26 -41.80 33.44
C ASP A 92 3.68 -40.43 32.90
N THR A 93 2.76 -39.73 32.25
CA THR A 93 2.98 -38.40 31.66
C THR A 93 2.42 -37.25 32.51
N SER A 94 1.86 -37.55 33.69
CA SER A 94 1.12 -36.58 34.53
C SER A 94 1.95 -35.36 35.01
N LYS A 95 3.29 -35.42 34.89
CA LYS A 95 4.21 -34.32 35.22
C LYS A 95 4.90 -33.69 34.01
N VAL A 96 4.66 -34.22 32.81
CA VAL A 96 5.34 -33.77 31.58
C VAL A 96 4.81 -32.40 31.18
N ARG A 97 5.74 -31.47 30.93
CA ARG A 97 5.45 -30.08 30.53
C ARG A 97 5.91 -29.77 29.11
N TYR A 98 6.93 -30.49 28.62
CA TYR A 98 7.63 -30.23 27.36
C TYR A 98 7.62 -31.49 26.48
N MET A 99 7.04 -31.40 25.28
CA MET A 99 6.96 -32.51 24.29
C MET A 99 7.38 -32.07 22.87
N ARG A 100 8.17 -31.00 22.75
CA ARG A 100 8.59 -30.46 21.46
C ARG A 100 9.40 -31.48 20.69
N TRP A 101 9.12 -31.63 19.40
CA TRP A 101 9.86 -32.53 18.52
C TRP A 101 9.92 -33.99 18.96
N MET A 102 9.07 -34.44 19.90
CA MET A 102 9.22 -35.74 20.55
C MET A 102 9.29 -36.90 19.55
N PHE A 103 8.45 -36.89 18.52
CA PHE A 103 8.41 -37.87 17.43
C PHE A 103 8.78 -37.27 16.07
N ASN A 104 9.53 -36.17 16.06
CA ASN A 104 9.89 -35.48 14.83
C ASN A 104 10.72 -36.40 13.91
N GLY A 105 10.20 -36.75 12.73
CA GLY A 105 10.84 -37.69 11.80
C GLY A 105 10.75 -39.17 12.21
N ALA A 106 9.98 -39.54 13.24
CA ALA A 106 9.73 -40.94 13.58
C ALA A 106 8.67 -41.54 12.64
N THR A 107 9.05 -41.76 11.38
CA THR A 107 8.13 -42.07 10.27
C THR A 107 7.27 -43.32 10.50
N SER A 108 7.76 -44.30 11.26
CA SER A 108 7.07 -45.57 11.56
C SER A 108 6.21 -45.55 12.84
N PHE A 109 6.25 -44.46 13.63
CA PHE A 109 5.61 -44.41 14.93
C PHE A 109 4.08 -44.40 14.83
N ASN A 110 3.41 -45.33 15.53
CA ASN A 110 1.94 -45.43 15.57
C ASN A 110 1.43 -46.15 16.83
N GLN A 111 2.06 -45.94 18.00
CA GLN A 111 1.67 -46.61 19.25
C GLN A 111 0.54 -45.88 19.99
N PRO A 112 -0.35 -46.61 20.69
CA PRO A 112 -1.51 -46.03 21.37
C PRO A 112 -1.08 -45.18 22.57
N ILE A 113 -1.20 -43.86 22.43
CA ILE A 113 -0.84 -42.86 23.45
C ILE A 113 -2.05 -42.00 23.87
N GLY A 114 -3.27 -42.43 23.53
CA GLY A 114 -4.50 -41.71 23.84
C GLY A 114 -4.74 -41.53 25.34
N ASP A 115 -4.28 -42.48 26.15
CA ASP A 115 -4.48 -42.52 27.61
C ASP A 115 -3.46 -41.66 28.39
N TRP A 116 -2.56 -40.96 27.70
CA TRP A 116 -1.59 -40.08 28.35
C TRP A 116 -2.27 -38.85 28.99
N ASP A 117 -1.85 -38.53 30.22
CA ASP A 117 -2.22 -37.28 30.89
C ASP A 117 -1.38 -36.13 30.33
N THR A 118 -2.03 -35.23 29.59
CA THR A 118 -1.41 -34.03 29.00
C THR A 118 -1.76 -32.73 29.73
N SER A 119 -2.43 -32.80 30.89
CA SER A 119 -2.99 -31.64 31.60
C SER A 119 -1.96 -30.62 32.09
N GLU A 120 -0.68 -30.99 32.14
CA GLU A 120 0.45 -30.11 32.47
C GLU A 120 1.29 -29.66 31.26
N VAL A 121 0.98 -30.15 30.06
CA VAL A 121 1.71 -29.83 28.82
C VAL A 121 1.31 -28.45 28.32
N TRP A 122 2.31 -27.60 28.06
CA TRP A 122 2.07 -26.27 27.49
C TRP A 122 2.73 -26.07 26.11
N ASN A 123 3.60 -26.99 25.67
CA ASN A 123 4.29 -26.90 24.38
C ASN A 123 4.30 -28.24 23.63
N MET A 124 3.63 -28.27 22.48
CA MET A 124 3.50 -29.43 21.58
C MET A 124 4.09 -29.15 20.18
N LYS A 125 4.95 -28.14 20.07
CA LYS A 125 5.55 -27.73 18.80
C LYS A 125 6.22 -28.91 18.09
N GLU A 126 5.84 -29.15 16.84
CA GLU A 126 6.43 -30.15 15.95
C GLU A 126 6.49 -31.57 16.55
N MET A 127 5.61 -31.89 17.51
CA MET A 127 5.62 -33.16 18.24
C MET A 127 5.56 -34.38 17.30
N PHE A 128 4.73 -34.33 16.26
CA PHE A 128 4.56 -35.38 15.25
C PHE A 128 4.99 -34.94 13.85
N ASN A 129 5.82 -33.88 13.73
CA ASN A 129 6.28 -33.42 12.42
C ASN A 129 7.07 -34.54 11.72
N GLY A 130 6.62 -34.98 10.55
CA GLY A 130 7.21 -36.09 9.79
C GLY A 130 6.92 -37.49 10.34
N ALA A 131 6.07 -37.64 11.36
CA ALA A 131 5.60 -38.95 11.85
C ALA A 131 4.56 -39.53 10.88
N ALA A 132 5.02 -39.91 9.69
CA ALA A 132 4.20 -40.24 8.52
C ALA A 132 3.09 -41.28 8.77
N SER A 133 3.34 -42.26 9.63
CA SER A 133 2.42 -43.38 9.91
C SER A 133 1.48 -43.15 11.11
N PHE A 134 1.65 -42.05 11.85
CA PHE A 134 0.92 -41.82 13.10
C PHE A 134 -0.57 -41.52 12.85
N ASN A 135 -1.45 -42.34 13.43
CA ASN A 135 -2.90 -42.18 13.32
C ASN A 135 -3.65 -42.75 14.55
N GLN A 136 -3.13 -42.50 15.75
CA GLN A 136 -3.73 -43.00 17.00
C GLN A 136 -4.69 -41.99 17.64
N PRO A 137 -5.79 -42.45 18.27
CA PRO A 137 -6.76 -41.56 18.87
C PRO A 137 -6.14 -40.78 20.04
N ILE A 138 -6.17 -39.45 19.93
CA ILE A 138 -5.65 -38.50 20.93
C ILE A 138 -6.67 -37.39 21.25
N GLY A 139 -7.94 -37.62 20.91
CA GLY A 139 -9.02 -36.66 21.11
C GLY A 139 -9.31 -36.32 22.58
N ASP A 140 -8.94 -37.24 23.48
CA ASP A 140 -9.19 -37.13 24.93
C ASP A 140 -8.09 -36.37 25.69
N TRP A 141 -7.03 -35.94 25.01
CA TRP A 141 -5.98 -35.13 25.62
C TRP A 141 -6.49 -33.77 26.12
N ASP A 142 -6.08 -33.39 27.32
CA ASP A 142 -6.29 -32.04 27.85
C ASP A 142 -5.28 -31.06 27.24
N THR A 143 -5.76 -30.14 26.41
CA THR A 143 -4.94 -29.11 25.76
C THR A 143 -5.11 -27.72 26.36
N ALA A 144 -5.83 -27.56 27.49
CA ALA A 144 -6.24 -26.26 28.02
C ALA A 144 -5.07 -25.36 28.50
N LYS A 145 -3.86 -25.91 28.63
CA LYS A 145 -2.63 -25.17 28.96
C LYS A 145 -1.69 -24.96 27.76
N VAL A 146 -1.99 -25.55 26.61
CA VAL A 146 -1.10 -25.50 25.43
C VAL A 146 -1.05 -24.10 24.84
N LEU A 147 0.17 -23.59 24.63
CA LEU A 147 0.45 -22.28 24.04
C LEU A 147 1.00 -22.38 22.61
N ASP A 148 1.64 -23.51 22.25
CA ASP A 148 2.32 -23.69 20.97
C ASP A 148 2.01 -25.08 20.39
N MET A 149 1.34 -25.08 19.23
CA MET A 149 1.01 -26.23 18.39
C MET A 149 1.62 -26.09 16.98
N ALA A 150 2.60 -25.20 16.80
CA ALA A 150 3.18 -24.96 15.48
C ALA A 150 3.78 -26.26 14.90
N GLY A 151 3.43 -26.56 13.66
CA GLY A 151 3.91 -27.75 12.93
C GLY A 151 3.59 -29.09 13.60
N MET A 152 2.66 -29.16 14.57
CA MET A 152 2.45 -30.36 15.39
C MET A 152 2.25 -31.63 14.55
N PHE A 153 1.52 -31.55 13.44
CA PHE A 153 1.24 -32.64 12.49
C PHE A 153 1.78 -32.36 11.08
N GLU A 154 2.78 -31.48 10.93
CA GLU A 154 3.36 -31.22 9.61
C GLU A 154 3.95 -32.50 9.01
N GLY A 155 3.51 -32.92 7.83
CA GLY A 155 3.95 -34.17 7.19
C GLY A 155 3.50 -35.47 7.89
N ALA A 156 2.57 -35.41 8.84
CA ALA A 156 1.93 -36.60 9.41
C ALA A 156 0.86 -37.15 8.43
N TYR A 157 1.32 -37.77 7.34
CA TYR A 157 0.49 -38.11 6.17
C TYR A 157 -0.75 -38.96 6.50
N ALA A 158 -0.66 -39.88 7.46
CA ALA A 158 -1.73 -40.80 7.82
C ALA A 158 -2.71 -40.24 8.88
N PHE A 159 -2.43 -39.11 9.51
CA PHE A 159 -3.19 -38.63 10.67
C PHE A 159 -4.58 -38.13 10.28
N ASP A 160 -5.63 -38.73 10.83
CA ASP A 160 -7.03 -38.36 10.62
C ASP A 160 -7.91 -38.69 11.85
N GLN A 161 -7.46 -38.29 13.04
CA GLN A 161 -8.16 -38.59 14.30
C GLN A 161 -8.96 -37.41 14.84
N PRO A 162 -10.13 -37.65 15.45
CA PRO A 162 -11.03 -36.59 15.90
C PRO A 162 -10.41 -35.81 17.06
N ILE A 163 -10.06 -34.55 16.80
CA ILE A 163 -9.45 -33.61 17.75
C ILE A 163 -10.30 -32.33 17.94
N GLY A 164 -11.52 -32.33 17.44
CA GLY A 164 -12.44 -31.19 17.56
C GLY A 164 -12.75 -30.81 19.03
N ASN A 165 -12.59 -31.73 19.98
CA ASN A 165 -12.88 -31.48 21.40
C ASN A 165 -11.77 -30.71 22.14
N TRP A 166 -10.62 -30.49 21.51
CA TRP A 166 -9.49 -29.80 22.15
C TRP A 166 -9.82 -28.36 22.53
N ASN A 167 -9.33 -27.93 23.68
CA ASN A 167 -9.41 -26.55 24.12
C ASN A 167 -8.21 -25.76 23.57
N THR A 168 -8.45 -24.96 22.53
CA THR A 168 -7.42 -24.14 21.87
C THR A 168 -7.38 -22.68 22.35
N SER A 169 -8.16 -22.33 23.37
CA SER A 169 -8.39 -20.92 23.78
C SER A 169 -7.14 -20.16 24.22
N LYS A 170 -6.05 -20.86 24.57
CA LYS A 170 -4.74 -20.26 24.93
C LYS A 170 -3.66 -20.44 23.87
N VAL A 171 -3.93 -21.16 22.78
CA VAL A 171 -2.94 -21.45 21.76
C VAL A 171 -2.58 -20.16 21.03
N TYR A 172 -1.30 -19.83 21.02
CA TYR A 172 -0.76 -18.59 20.46
C TYR A 172 -0.10 -18.85 19.10
N TYR A 173 0.58 -19.99 18.95
CA TYR A 173 1.25 -20.42 17.72
C TYR A 173 0.58 -21.68 17.15
N MET A 174 0.06 -21.60 15.92
CA MET A 174 -0.63 -22.68 15.20
C MET A 174 -0.21 -22.72 13.71
N LYS A 175 0.89 -22.05 13.35
CA LYS A 175 1.41 -22.07 11.98
C LYS A 175 1.78 -23.49 11.57
N GLU A 176 1.52 -23.84 10.31
CA GLU A 176 1.92 -25.12 9.70
C GLU A 176 1.37 -26.38 10.40
N MET A 177 0.42 -26.25 11.33
CA MET A 177 -0.01 -27.34 12.21
C MET A 177 -0.38 -28.62 11.45
N PHE A 178 -1.04 -28.51 10.28
CA PHE A 178 -1.43 -29.62 9.41
C PHE A 178 -0.80 -29.53 8.01
N LYS A 179 0.31 -28.81 7.86
CA LYS A 179 0.98 -28.65 6.57
C LYS A 179 1.41 -30.02 6.03
N GLY A 180 0.93 -30.40 4.86
CA GLY A 180 1.19 -31.71 4.26
C GLY A 180 0.53 -32.90 4.98
N ALA A 181 -0.35 -32.70 5.96
CA ALA A 181 -1.13 -33.78 6.57
C ALA A 181 -2.23 -34.24 5.59
N THR A 182 -1.84 -35.04 4.59
CA THR A 182 -2.65 -35.32 3.39
C THR A 182 -3.96 -36.04 3.67
N SER A 183 -4.06 -36.80 4.76
CA SER A 183 -5.29 -37.55 5.12
C SER A 183 -6.21 -36.79 6.07
N PHE A 184 -5.75 -35.72 6.73
CA PHE A 184 -6.51 -35.07 7.79
C PHE A 184 -7.79 -34.40 7.26
N ASN A 185 -8.95 -34.80 7.79
CA ASN A 185 -10.24 -34.24 7.42
C ASN A 185 -11.26 -34.19 8.58
N GLN A 186 -10.79 -33.91 9.80
CA GLN A 186 -11.65 -33.92 10.99
C GLN A 186 -12.23 -32.53 11.29
N PRO A 187 -13.48 -32.44 11.80
CA PRO A 187 -14.13 -31.18 12.09
C PRO A 187 -13.44 -30.45 13.27
N ILE A 188 -12.89 -29.28 12.99
CA ILE A 188 -12.21 -28.39 13.96
C ILE A 188 -12.80 -26.97 13.96
N GLY A 189 -13.95 -26.78 13.32
CA GLY A 189 -14.65 -25.50 13.22
C GLY A 189 -15.24 -24.97 14.53
N ASN A 190 -15.10 -25.71 15.63
CA ASN A 190 -15.50 -25.33 16.98
C ASN A 190 -14.34 -24.81 17.86
N TRP A 191 -13.10 -24.84 17.35
CA TRP A 191 -11.92 -24.39 18.11
C TRP A 191 -11.96 -22.89 18.40
N ASN A 192 -11.67 -22.50 19.65
CA ASN A 192 -11.50 -21.11 20.01
C ASN A 192 -10.11 -20.61 19.59
N ILE A 193 -10.05 -19.77 18.56
CA ILE A 193 -8.78 -19.25 18.01
C ILE A 193 -8.50 -17.79 18.37
N SER A 194 -9.22 -17.23 19.33
CA SER A 194 -9.09 -15.81 19.72
C SER A 194 -7.68 -15.44 20.21
N ALA A 195 -6.96 -16.38 20.82
CA ALA A 195 -5.58 -16.20 21.27
C ALA A 195 -4.53 -16.41 20.16
N VAL A 196 -4.89 -17.07 19.05
CA VAL A 196 -3.92 -17.42 18.00
C VAL A 196 -3.39 -16.14 17.36
N ARG A 197 -2.07 -16.03 17.22
CA ARG A 197 -1.39 -14.92 16.54
C ARG A 197 -0.67 -15.35 15.28
N TYR A 198 -0.30 -16.62 15.18
CA TYR A 198 0.42 -17.17 14.02
C TYR A 198 -0.32 -18.40 13.49
N LEU A 199 -1.00 -18.24 12.35
CA LEU A 199 -1.81 -19.28 11.69
C LEU A 199 -1.28 -19.65 10.29
N GLY A 200 -0.15 -19.06 9.87
CA GLY A 200 0.38 -19.21 8.50
C GLY A 200 0.54 -20.67 8.08
N ASP A 201 0.16 -20.98 6.84
CA ASP A 201 0.32 -22.28 6.18
C ASP A 201 -0.27 -23.49 6.95
N MET A 202 -1.22 -23.26 7.87
CA MET A 202 -1.80 -24.31 8.72
C MET A 202 -2.29 -25.53 7.94
N PHE A 203 -2.90 -25.35 6.77
CA PHE A 203 -3.45 -26.43 5.93
C PHE A 203 -2.73 -26.56 4.57
N LEU A 204 -1.55 -25.95 4.40
CA LEU A 204 -0.84 -25.99 3.13
C LEU A 204 -0.50 -27.44 2.77
N GLY A 205 -1.06 -27.96 1.66
CA GLY A 205 -0.85 -29.35 1.24
C GLY A 205 -1.64 -30.41 2.02
N ALA A 206 -2.58 -30.02 2.89
CA ALA A 206 -3.54 -30.94 3.51
C ALA A 206 -4.65 -31.30 2.51
N THR A 207 -4.34 -32.19 1.56
CA THR A 207 -5.15 -32.42 0.34
C THR A 207 -6.55 -32.98 0.57
N SER A 208 -6.79 -33.69 1.68
CA SER A 208 -8.12 -34.23 2.00
C SER A 208 -8.99 -33.28 2.83
N PHE A 209 -8.45 -32.17 3.33
CA PHE A 209 -9.15 -31.29 4.26
C PHE A 209 -10.25 -30.48 3.56
N ASN A 210 -11.50 -30.70 3.94
CA ASN A 210 -12.67 -30.03 3.35
C ASN A 210 -13.72 -29.55 4.38
N GLN A 211 -13.29 -29.37 5.63
CA GLN A 211 -14.18 -28.98 6.74
C GLN A 211 -14.48 -27.48 6.76
N ASP A 212 -15.62 -27.11 7.35
CA ASP A 212 -15.99 -25.71 7.58
C ASP A 212 -15.11 -25.10 8.68
N VAL A 213 -14.25 -24.16 8.27
CA VAL A 213 -13.33 -23.42 9.13
C VAL A 213 -13.49 -21.91 8.97
N ARG A 214 -14.71 -21.43 8.68
CA ARG A 214 -14.97 -19.98 8.47
C ARG A 214 -14.49 -19.07 9.59
N GLN A 215 -14.45 -19.56 10.83
CA GLN A 215 -13.89 -18.80 11.96
C GLN A 215 -12.40 -18.46 11.79
N PHE A 216 -11.64 -19.25 11.01
CA PHE A 216 -10.23 -19.02 10.69
C PHE A 216 -10.02 -18.00 9.56
N GLU A 217 -11.06 -17.74 8.75
CA GLU A 217 -11.03 -16.82 7.59
C GLU A 217 -11.01 -15.32 7.99
N GLY A 218 -11.21 -15.00 9.27
CA GLY A 218 -11.28 -13.62 9.78
C GLY A 218 -9.95 -12.90 10.03
N LYS A 219 -8.79 -13.49 9.68
CA LYS A 219 -7.46 -12.86 9.91
C LYS A 219 -6.99 -11.98 8.74
N TRP A 220 -7.46 -12.28 7.53
CA TRP A 220 -7.21 -11.54 6.30
C TRP A 220 -8.36 -11.80 5.31
N GLN A 221 -8.88 -10.78 4.63
CA GLN A 221 -10.04 -10.89 3.73
C GLN A 221 -9.77 -10.22 2.39
N LEU A 222 -10.22 -10.85 1.30
CA LEU A 222 -10.26 -10.23 -0.02
C LEU A 222 -11.62 -9.51 -0.18
N GLN A 223 -11.59 -8.20 -0.37
CA GLN A 223 -12.77 -7.38 -0.70
C GLN A 223 -12.61 -6.88 -2.14
N GLY A 224 -13.22 -7.58 -3.09
CA GLY A 224 -12.93 -7.36 -4.52
C GLY A 224 -11.49 -7.77 -4.83
N ASN A 225 -10.68 -6.84 -5.37
CA ASN A 225 -9.25 -7.06 -5.59
C ASN A 225 -8.38 -6.62 -4.39
N THR A 226 -8.96 -6.01 -3.37
CA THR A 226 -8.23 -5.46 -2.23
C THR A 226 -8.01 -6.53 -1.16
N LEU A 227 -6.76 -6.71 -0.73
CA LEU A 227 -6.39 -7.59 0.37
C LEU A 227 -6.36 -6.82 1.69
N THR A 228 -7.14 -7.26 2.67
CA THR A 228 -7.21 -6.68 4.01
C THR A 228 -6.65 -7.60 5.09
N CYS A 229 -6.12 -7.03 6.17
CA CYS A 229 -5.53 -7.76 7.30
C CYS A 229 -5.75 -7.03 8.64
N ASN A 230 -6.92 -6.40 8.80
CA ASN A 230 -7.25 -5.55 9.96
C ASN A 230 -7.02 -6.19 11.33
N ASP A 231 -7.17 -7.52 11.43
CA ASP A 231 -7.05 -8.29 12.67
C ASP A 231 -5.71 -9.05 12.79
N SER A 232 -4.76 -8.77 11.88
CA SER A 232 -3.42 -9.34 11.89
C SER A 232 -2.40 -8.38 12.51
N PRO A 233 -1.48 -8.86 13.37
CA PRO A 233 -0.47 -8.00 13.98
C PRO A 233 0.58 -7.57 12.96
N ILE A 234 1.14 -6.38 13.17
CA ILE A 234 2.19 -5.82 12.32
C ILE A 234 3.43 -6.70 12.35
N GLY A 235 4.00 -6.97 11.18
CA GLY A 235 5.14 -7.87 11.02
C GLY A 235 4.75 -9.35 10.88
N ALA A 236 3.47 -9.71 11.05
CA ALA A 236 3.01 -11.04 10.69
C ALA A 236 3.15 -11.28 9.18
N THR A 237 3.40 -12.53 8.82
CA THR A 237 3.40 -13.00 7.44
C THR A 237 2.32 -14.06 7.24
N PHE A 238 1.75 -14.11 6.04
CA PHE A 238 0.80 -15.13 5.62
C PHE A 238 0.89 -15.35 4.12
N THR A 239 0.49 -16.52 3.65
CA THR A 239 0.50 -16.87 2.23
C THR A 239 -0.91 -16.76 1.65
N HIS A 240 -1.07 -16.15 0.48
CA HIS A 240 -2.32 -16.11 -0.26
C HIS A 240 -2.03 -16.29 -1.76
N GLN A 241 -2.68 -17.27 -2.40
CA GLN A 241 -2.49 -17.61 -3.82
C GLN A 241 -1.02 -17.86 -4.22
N GLY A 242 -0.20 -18.37 -3.30
CA GLY A 242 1.23 -18.62 -3.52
C GLY A 242 2.14 -17.43 -3.22
N ASP A 243 1.59 -16.24 -3.00
CA ASP A 243 2.35 -15.05 -2.61
C ASP A 243 2.47 -14.95 -1.09
N THR A 244 3.66 -14.61 -0.59
CA THR A 244 3.87 -14.28 0.82
C THR A 244 3.55 -12.81 1.06
N TYR A 245 2.64 -12.52 1.98
CA TYR A 245 2.25 -11.18 2.40
C TYR A 245 2.85 -10.82 3.75
N LEU A 246 3.31 -9.58 3.89
CA LEU A 246 3.73 -8.96 5.15
C LEU A 246 2.72 -7.90 5.58
N VAL A 247 2.25 -7.99 6.81
CA VAL A 247 1.40 -6.96 7.43
C VAL A 247 2.25 -5.77 7.82
N VAL A 248 1.96 -4.60 7.25
CA VAL A 248 2.74 -3.37 7.45
C VAL A 248 1.89 -2.20 7.97
N ASP A 249 2.51 -1.32 8.75
CA ASP A 249 2.02 0.03 9.07
C ASP A 249 2.82 1.11 8.33
N ARG A 250 2.46 2.37 8.62
CA ARG A 250 3.20 3.57 8.22
C ARG A 250 4.71 3.52 8.50
N HIS A 251 5.21 2.77 9.48
CA HIS A 251 6.65 2.75 9.76
C HIS A 251 7.36 1.62 9.02
N SER A 252 6.82 0.40 9.12
CA SER A 252 7.44 -0.80 8.54
C SER A 252 7.41 -0.83 7.01
N ILE A 253 6.38 -0.26 6.37
CA ILE A 253 6.27 -0.18 4.91
C ILE A 253 7.42 0.64 4.28
N ARG A 254 8.02 1.58 5.02
CA ARG A 254 9.07 2.49 4.55
C ARG A 254 10.48 1.94 4.69
N LYS A 255 10.65 0.73 5.25
CA LYS A 255 11.98 0.15 5.40
C LYS A 255 12.53 -0.20 4.02
N GLN A 256 13.70 0.35 3.68
CA GLN A 256 14.37 0.12 2.39
C GLN A 256 14.43 -1.37 2.01
N ALA A 257 14.93 -2.21 2.92
CA ALA A 257 15.00 -3.65 2.71
C ALA A 257 13.63 -4.32 2.43
N LYS A 258 12.51 -3.75 2.91
CA LYS A 258 11.17 -4.27 2.63
C LYS A 258 10.69 -3.82 1.26
N LEU A 259 10.89 -2.56 0.91
CA LEU A 259 10.56 -2.04 -0.43
C LEU A 259 11.36 -2.77 -1.52
N ASP A 260 12.63 -3.09 -1.25
CA ASP A 260 13.48 -3.84 -2.19
C ASP A 260 12.97 -5.28 -2.38
N THR A 261 12.48 -5.93 -1.31
CA THR A 261 11.83 -7.26 -1.42
C THR A 261 10.49 -7.23 -2.16
N LEU A 262 9.76 -6.10 -2.09
CA LEU A 262 8.53 -5.89 -2.87
C LEU A 262 8.86 -5.75 -4.36
N GLU A 263 9.87 -4.93 -4.69
CA GLU A 263 10.33 -4.74 -6.07
C GLU A 263 10.86 -6.01 -6.72
N GLN A 264 11.50 -6.87 -5.93
CA GLN A 264 11.99 -8.17 -6.38
C GLN A 264 10.89 -9.26 -6.45
N GLY A 265 9.65 -8.94 -6.09
CA GLY A 265 8.53 -9.90 -6.07
C GLY A 265 8.67 -10.99 -5.00
N GLN A 266 9.55 -10.82 -4.01
CA GLN A 266 9.76 -11.81 -2.94
C GLN A 266 8.69 -11.76 -1.87
N ILE A 267 8.12 -10.57 -1.62
CA ILE A 267 7.07 -10.37 -0.64
C ILE A 267 6.08 -9.33 -1.15
N ARG A 268 4.80 -9.53 -0.83
CA ARG A 268 3.74 -8.55 -1.05
C ARG A 268 3.37 -7.92 0.28
N PHE A 269 2.70 -6.78 0.25
CA PHE A 269 2.28 -6.09 1.46
C PHE A 269 0.77 -6.18 1.66
N CYS A 270 0.36 -6.38 2.91
CA CYS A 270 -0.98 -6.07 3.33
C CYS A 270 -0.97 -4.73 4.07
N THR A 271 -1.71 -3.75 3.55
CA THR A 271 -1.60 -2.33 3.92
C THR A 271 -2.74 -1.82 4.80
N SER A 272 -3.60 -2.68 5.35
CA SER A 272 -4.76 -2.29 6.18
C SER A 272 -4.43 -1.45 7.43
N HIS A 273 -3.16 -1.35 7.83
CA HIS A 273 -2.71 -0.52 8.95
C HIS A 273 -1.94 0.74 8.51
N VAL A 274 -1.90 1.04 7.21
CA VAL A 274 -1.19 2.20 6.64
C VAL A 274 -2.13 3.40 6.57
N SER A 275 -1.77 4.49 7.26
CA SER A 275 -2.54 5.73 7.26
C SER A 275 -1.94 6.85 6.39
N SER A 276 -0.72 6.67 5.88
CA SER A 276 -0.03 7.63 5.02
C SER A 276 0.97 6.94 4.11
N MET A 277 0.89 7.25 2.82
CA MET A 277 1.79 6.80 1.76
C MET A 277 2.71 7.93 1.27
N TYR A 278 2.79 9.03 2.04
CA TYR A 278 3.65 10.16 1.74
C TYR A 278 5.10 9.72 1.45
N LYS A 279 5.60 10.09 0.27
CA LYS A 279 6.95 9.78 -0.27
C LYS A 279 7.33 8.30 -0.32
N LEU A 280 6.37 7.36 -0.35
CA LEU A 280 6.68 5.93 -0.21
C LEU A 280 7.64 5.39 -1.31
N PHE A 281 7.49 5.88 -2.54
CA PHE A 281 8.32 5.50 -3.69
C PHE A 281 9.01 6.71 -4.35
N GLU A 282 9.22 7.80 -3.60
CA GLU A 282 9.91 8.98 -4.10
C GLU A 282 11.33 8.61 -4.58
N GLY A 283 11.66 8.96 -5.84
CA GLY A 283 12.97 8.73 -6.44
C GLY A 283 13.25 7.30 -6.87
N ARG A 284 12.28 6.37 -6.76
CA ARG A 284 12.45 4.99 -7.22
C ARG A 284 12.13 4.87 -8.70
N GLU A 285 13.06 5.32 -9.55
CA GLU A 285 12.88 5.45 -11.02
C GLU A 285 12.38 4.17 -11.71
N HIS A 286 12.82 2.99 -11.23
CA HIS A 286 12.45 1.70 -11.81
C HIS A 286 11.26 1.00 -11.12
N PHE A 287 10.64 1.63 -10.11
CA PHE A 287 9.54 1.01 -9.38
C PHE A 287 8.32 0.79 -10.29
N ASN A 288 7.90 -0.48 -10.42
CA ASN A 288 6.70 -0.87 -11.16
C ASN A 288 6.10 -2.20 -10.64
N ALA A 289 6.27 -2.52 -9.35
CA ALA A 289 5.73 -3.74 -8.75
C ALA A 289 4.21 -3.64 -8.59
N ASP A 290 3.49 -4.75 -8.78
CA ASP A 290 2.03 -4.78 -8.68
C ASP A 290 1.54 -4.56 -7.23
N ILE A 291 0.88 -3.41 -7.06
CA ILE A 291 0.28 -2.91 -5.81
C ILE A 291 -1.23 -2.70 -5.94
N SER A 292 -1.86 -3.28 -6.97
CA SER A 292 -3.30 -3.14 -7.23
C SER A 292 -4.15 -3.66 -6.06
N ASN A 293 -3.63 -4.62 -5.29
CA ASN A 293 -4.36 -5.27 -4.20
C ASN A 293 -4.28 -4.53 -2.85
N TRP A 294 -3.64 -3.36 -2.80
CA TRP A 294 -3.46 -2.63 -1.55
C TRP A 294 -4.79 -2.10 -0.99
N ASP A 295 -4.93 -2.19 0.33
CA ASP A 295 -5.98 -1.52 1.10
C ASP A 295 -5.52 -0.09 1.42
N THR A 296 -6.15 0.89 0.77
CA THR A 296 -5.92 2.33 0.96
C THR A 296 -7.00 3.01 1.79
N SER A 297 -7.98 2.27 2.31
CA SER A 297 -9.20 2.81 2.95
C SER A 297 -8.95 3.64 4.23
N LYS A 298 -7.73 3.62 4.77
CA LYS A 298 -7.29 4.42 5.93
C LYS A 298 -6.26 5.50 5.58
N VAL A 299 -5.83 5.59 4.32
CA VAL A 299 -4.80 6.54 3.88
C VAL A 299 -5.37 7.95 3.83
N ARG A 300 -4.69 8.89 4.48
CA ARG A 300 -5.03 10.33 4.45
C ARG A 300 -4.11 11.16 3.55
N SER A 301 -2.90 10.69 3.27
CA SER A 301 -1.93 11.42 2.43
C SER A 301 -1.25 10.48 1.45
N MET A 302 -1.30 10.85 0.18
CA MET A 302 -0.59 10.21 -0.94
C MET A 302 0.44 11.15 -1.57
N GLY A 303 0.76 12.27 -0.91
CA GLY A 303 1.68 13.28 -1.43
C GLY A 303 3.05 12.67 -1.78
N TRP A 304 3.57 13.03 -2.95
CA TRP A 304 4.88 12.59 -3.47
C TRP A 304 5.06 11.07 -3.57
N MET A 305 3.99 10.27 -3.48
CA MET A 305 4.09 8.82 -3.37
C MET A 305 4.90 8.20 -4.50
N PHE A 306 4.71 8.66 -5.75
CA PHE A 306 5.41 8.20 -6.96
C PHE A 306 6.25 9.30 -7.61
N SER A 307 6.65 10.33 -6.85
CA SER A 307 7.48 11.40 -7.39
C SER A 307 8.79 10.82 -7.95
N SER A 308 9.11 11.10 -9.20
CA SER A 308 10.26 10.59 -9.96
C SER A 308 10.29 9.05 -10.13
N ALA A 309 9.17 8.35 -9.91
CA ALA A 309 9.04 6.93 -10.27
C ALA A 309 8.74 6.79 -11.77
N THR A 310 9.75 7.07 -12.60
CA THR A 310 9.59 7.24 -14.06
C THR A 310 8.98 6.03 -14.77
N SER A 311 9.20 4.81 -14.27
CA SER A 311 8.70 3.55 -14.85
C SER A 311 7.32 3.12 -14.33
N PHE A 312 6.75 3.81 -13.33
CA PHE A 312 5.53 3.38 -12.66
C PHE A 312 4.29 3.51 -13.55
N ASN A 313 3.57 2.42 -13.77
CA ASN A 313 2.33 2.40 -14.55
C ASN A 313 1.36 1.28 -14.14
N GLN A 314 1.29 0.96 -12.84
CA GLN A 314 0.44 -0.12 -12.31
C GLN A 314 -1.03 0.30 -12.13
N PRO A 315 -2.01 -0.62 -12.35
CA PRO A 315 -3.42 -0.30 -12.24
C PRO A 315 -3.81 -0.05 -10.77
N ILE A 316 -4.05 1.21 -10.43
CA ILE A 316 -4.41 1.68 -9.08
C ILE A 316 -5.79 2.36 -9.04
N GLY A 317 -6.57 2.23 -10.12
CA GLY A 317 -7.92 2.82 -10.21
C GLY A 317 -8.91 2.28 -9.18
N ASN A 318 -8.65 1.08 -8.63
CA ASN A 318 -9.49 0.43 -7.62
C ASN A 318 -9.21 0.86 -6.17
N TRP A 319 -8.26 1.78 -5.94
CA TRP A 319 -7.93 2.26 -4.60
C TRP A 319 -9.08 3.09 -3.99
N ASP A 320 -9.37 2.85 -2.72
CA ASP A 320 -10.26 3.71 -1.94
C ASP A 320 -9.50 4.99 -1.54
N THR A 321 -9.85 6.11 -2.19
CA THR A 321 -9.29 7.43 -1.90
C THR A 321 -10.20 8.30 -1.05
N SER A 322 -11.31 7.76 -0.53
CA SER A 322 -12.38 8.54 0.11
C SER A 322 -11.94 9.31 1.36
N LYS A 323 -10.80 8.94 1.98
CA LYS A 323 -10.20 9.63 3.13
C LYS A 323 -8.95 10.44 2.80
N VAL A 324 -8.51 10.47 1.54
CA VAL A 324 -7.30 11.18 1.13
C VAL A 324 -7.57 12.69 1.16
N GLU A 325 -6.70 13.41 1.86
CA GLU A 325 -6.78 14.87 2.06
C GLU A 325 -5.77 15.63 1.18
N SER A 326 -4.69 14.96 0.76
CA SER A 326 -3.60 15.55 -0.04
C SER A 326 -3.02 14.55 -1.04
N MET A 327 -2.91 15.00 -2.30
CA MET A 327 -2.31 14.31 -3.44
C MET A 327 -1.16 15.13 -4.06
N GLU A 328 -0.58 16.08 -3.32
CA GLU A 328 0.47 16.96 -3.83
C GLU A 328 1.62 16.16 -4.46
N ARG A 329 1.99 16.48 -5.70
CA ARG A 329 3.10 15.85 -6.43
C ARG A 329 3.08 14.32 -6.47
N MET A 330 1.91 13.69 -6.33
CA MET A 330 1.78 12.23 -6.25
C MET A 330 2.46 11.53 -7.43
N PHE A 331 2.31 12.06 -8.65
CA PHE A 331 2.89 11.53 -9.89
C PHE A 331 3.91 12.50 -10.53
N ALA A 332 4.50 13.40 -9.75
CA ALA A 332 5.45 14.36 -10.30
C ALA A 332 6.67 13.63 -10.91
N GLY A 333 6.87 13.71 -12.21
CA GLY A 333 7.94 13.03 -12.94
C GLY A 333 7.71 11.53 -13.18
N ALA A 334 6.51 11.00 -12.90
CA ALA A 334 6.13 9.62 -13.26
C ALA A 334 5.80 9.56 -14.77
N THR A 335 6.83 9.64 -15.61
CA THR A 335 6.71 9.85 -17.06
C THR A 335 5.94 8.76 -17.79
N ALA A 336 5.96 7.50 -17.31
CA ALA A 336 5.22 6.39 -17.89
C ALA A 336 3.76 6.26 -17.43
N PHE A 337 3.36 6.97 -16.36
CA PHE A 337 2.05 6.77 -15.73
C PHE A 337 0.90 7.25 -16.63
N SER A 338 -0.04 6.36 -16.94
CA SER A 338 -1.26 6.68 -17.70
C SER A 338 -2.39 5.68 -17.41
N GLN A 339 -2.63 5.38 -16.13
CA GLN A 339 -3.68 4.45 -15.70
C GLN A 339 -5.00 5.17 -15.40
N PRO A 340 -6.15 4.53 -15.67
CA PRO A 340 -7.46 5.12 -15.37
C PRO A 340 -7.64 5.30 -13.85
N ILE A 341 -7.95 6.53 -13.45
CA ILE A 341 -8.17 6.95 -12.05
C ILE A 341 -9.42 7.87 -11.94
N ASN A 342 -10.29 7.84 -12.94
CA ASN A 342 -11.56 8.58 -12.96
C ASN A 342 -12.46 8.23 -11.77
N ASP A 343 -12.40 7.01 -11.26
CA ASP A 343 -13.30 6.53 -10.18
C ASP A 343 -12.82 6.89 -8.78
N TRP A 344 -11.69 7.61 -8.65
CA TRP A 344 -11.21 8.08 -7.37
C TRP A 344 -12.18 9.10 -6.75
N ASN A 345 -12.44 8.92 -5.45
CA ASN A 345 -13.18 9.88 -4.65
C ASN A 345 -12.23 11.00 -4.19
N THR A 346 -12.40 12.21 -4.72
CA THR A 346 -11.60 13.40 -4.39
C THR A 346 -12.31 14.38 -3.45
N THR A 347 -13.50 14.05 -2.95
CA THR A 347 -14.37 14.96 -2.16
C THR A 347 -13.74 15.50 -0.88
N ASN A 348 -12.63 14.91 -0.41
CA ASN A 348 -11.87 15.34 0.77
C ASN A 348 -10.50 15.94 0.45
N VAL A 349 -10.08 15.93 -0.82
CA VAL A 349 -8.77 16.43 -1.24
C VAL A 349 -8.78 17.96 -1.23
N SER A 350 -7.80 18.55 -0.54
CA SER A 350 -7.62 20.01 -0.48
C SER A 350 -6.37 20.50 -1.22
N ASP A 351 -5.45 19.60 -1.55
CA ASP A 351 -4.17 19.92 -2.18
C ASP A 351 -3.83 18.94 -3.31
N MET A 352 -3.78 19.48 -4.54
CA MET A 352 -3.40 18.79 -5.77
C MET A 352 -2.18 19.44 -6.44
N ARG A 353 -1.42 20.28 -5.71
CA ARG A 353 -0.28 21.02 -6.27
C ARG A 353 0.70 20.06 -6.93
N GLY A 354 1.01 20.31 -8.19
CA GLY A 354 1.96 19.52 -8.96
C GLY A 354 1.65 18.04 -9.12
N MET A 355 0.41 17.59 -8.91
CA MET A 355 0.06 16.16 -8.91
C MET A 355 0.56 15.42 -10.15
N PHE A 356 0.48 16.03 -11.34
CA PHE A 356 0.94 15.48 -12.62
C PHE A 356 2.11 16.27 -13.24
N THR A 357 2.88 17.01 -12.44
CA THR A 357 4.05 17.74 -12.95
C THR A 357 4.99 16.79 -13.69
N GLY A 358 5.23 16.98 -14.99
CA GLY A 358 6.13 16.14 -15.78
C GLY A 358 5.65 14.71 -16.01
N ALA A 359 4.38 14.39 -15.74
CA ALA A 359 3.78 13.10 -16.09
C ALA A 359 3.45 13.07 -17.59
N THR A 360 4.49 12.99 -18.43
CA THR A 360 4.41 13.24 -19.88
C THR A 360 3.44 12.33 -20.63
N SER A 361 3.20 11.11 -20.16
CA SER A 361 2.28 10.15 -20.80
C SER A 361 0.83 10.22 -20.29
N PHE A 362 0.58 10.98 -19.22
CA PHE A 362 -0.73 11.02 -18.58
C PHE A 362 -1.75 11.78 -19.43
N ASN A 363 -2.85 11.12 -19.79
CA ASN A 363 -3.95 11.73 -20.56
C ASN A 363 -5.29 11.02 -20.25
N GLN A 364 -5.53 10.68 -18.99
CA GLN A 364 -6.70 9.91 -18.56
C GLN A 364 -7.84 10.84 -18.11
N PRO A 365 -9.11 10.47 -18.33
CA PRO A 365 -10.24 11.33 -17.99
C PRO A 365 -10.32 11.53 -16.48
N ILE A 366 -10.30 12.80 -16.03
CA ILE A 366 -10.40 13.19 -14.61
C ILE A 366 -11.38 14.36 -14.40
N GLY A 367 -12.16 14.70 -15.42
CA GLY A 367 -13.13 15.79 -15.37
C GLY A 367 -14.25 15.58 -14.35
N ASN A 368 -14.50 14.32 -13.94
CA ASN A 368 -15.53 13.95 -12.98
C ASN A 368 -15.11 14.08 -11.51
N TRP A 369 -13.88 14.49 -11.23
CA TRP A 369 -13.41 14.70 -9.85
C TRP A 369 -14.11 15.88 -9.18
N ASP A 370 -14.47 15.70 -7.90
CA ASP A 370 -14.93 16.79 -7.05
C ASP A 370 -13.72 17.61 -6.57
N THR A 371 -13.60 18.85 -7.05
CA THR A 371 -12.54 19.80 -6.68
C THR A 371 -13.01 20.89 -5.72
N SER A 372 -14.25 20.82 -5.21
CA SER A 372 -14.88 21.88 -4.40
C SER A 372 -14.17 22.20 -3.08
N LYS A 373 -13.25 21.34 -2.63
CA LYS A 373 -12.38 21.58 -1.45
C LYS A 373 -10.94 21.94 -1.79
N VAL A 374 -10.55 21.88 -3.06
CA VAL A 374 -9.17 22.09 -3.48
C VAL A 374 -8.81 23.57 -3.37
N ILE A 375 -7.72 23.85 -2.65
CA ILE A 375 -7.15 25.19 -2.46
C ILE A 375 -5.86 25.31 -3.29
N GLY A 376 -5.08 24.23 -3.38
CA GLY A 376 -3.81 24.20 -4.10
C GLY A 376 -3.89 23.46 -5.44
N MET A 377 -3.81 24.19 -6.55
CA MET A 377 -3.74 23.63 -7.92
C MET A 377 -2.49 24.05 -8.72
N GLY A 378 -1.65 24.96 -8.18
CA GLY A 378 -0.43 25.38 -8.86
C GLY A 378 0.45 24.21 -9.32
N MET A 379 1.04 24.34 -10.50
CA MET A 379 1.89 23.34 -11.18
C MET A 379 1.21 22.01 -11.54
N MET A 380 -0.11 21.84 -11.36
CA MET A 380 -0.79 20.53 -11.48
C MET A 380 -0.43 19.76 -12.75
N PHE A 381 -0.36 20.43 -13.91
CA PHE A 381 0.00 19.87 -15.22
C PHE A 381 1.27 20.48 -15.82
N TYR A 382 2.14 21.08 -15.00
CA TYR A 382 3.42 21.63 -15.46
C TYR A 382 4.23 20.54 -16.19
N LYS A 383 4.55 20.73 -17.47
CA LYS A 383 5.23 19.76 -18.36
C LYS A 383 4.49 18.43 -18.56
N ALA A 384 3.18 18.36 -18.32
CA ALA A 384 2.36 17.21 -18.71
C ALA A 384 2.03 17.29 -20.21
N THR A 385 3.03 16.99 -21.06
CA THR A 385 3.03 17.35 -22.48
C THR A 385 1.85 16.80 -23.29
N ASN A 386 1.34 15.62 -22.93
CA ASN A 386 0.25 14.95 -23.64
C ASN A 386 -1.14 15.18 -23.03
N PHE A 387 -1.24 15.86 -21.89
CA PHE A 387 -2.52 16.01 -21.19
C PHE A 387 -3.46 16.94 -21.97
N ASN A 388 -4.65 16.43 -22.32
CA ASN A 388 -5.67 17.18 -23.06
C ASN A 388 -7.09 16.65 -22.77
N GLN A 389 -7.42 16.46 -21.50
CA GLN A 389 -8.73 15.94 -21.06
C GLN A 389 -9.65 17.05 -20.55
N PRO A 390 -10.97 16.95 -20.77
CA PRO A 390 -11.92 17.96 -20.33
C PRO A 390 -11.94 18.06 -18.81
N ILE A 391 -11.72 19.29 -18.30
CA ILE A 391 -11.69 19.65 -16.87
C ILE A 391 -12.44 20.97 -16.60
N GLY A 392 -13.28 21.39 -17.56
CA GLY A 392 -14.04 22.64 -17.47
C GLY A 392 -15.06 22.67 -16.32
N ASP A 393 -15.51 21.50 -15.88
CA ASP A 393 -16.52 21.34 -14.81
C ASP A 393 -15.94 21.39 -13.39
N TRP A 394 -14.62 21.58 -13.25
CA TRP A 394 -13.99 21.70 -11.94
C TRP A 394 -14.39 22.99 -11.23
N ASP A 395 -14.71 22.87 -9.94
CA ASP A 395 -14.86 24.00 -9.02
C ASP A 395 -13.47 24.53 -8.64
N THR A 396 -13.17 25.75 -9.07
CA THR A 396 -11.92 26.49 -8.78
C THR A 396 -12.12 27.63 -7.78
N SER A 397 -13.32 27.79 -7.22
CA SER A 397 -13.72 28.97 -6.42
C SER A 397 -12.84 29.22 -5.19
N LYS A 398 -12.11 28.21 -4.69
CA LYS A 398 -11.21 28.32 -3.53
C LYS A 398 -9.74 28.45 -3.88
N VAL A 399 -9.39 28.41 -5.17
CA VAL A 399 -8.00 28.41 -5.62
C VAL A 399 -7.45 29.84 -5.57
N LYS A 400 -6.34 30.03 -4.86
CA LYS A 400 -5.63 31.32 -4.76
C LYS A 400 -4.48 31.48 -5.75
N SER A 401 -3.90 30.37 -6.22
CA SER A 401 -2.74 30.40 -7.11
C SER A 401 -2.85 29.30 -8.17
N MET A 402 -2.85 29.72 -9.43
CA MET A 402 -2.82 28.88 -10.63
C MET A 402 -1.45 28.91 -11.31
N ARG A 403 -0.42 29.38 -10.59
CA ARG A 403 0.94 29.50 -11.11
C ARG A 403 1.40 28.21 -11.78
N TRP A 404 1.90 28.33 -13.01
CA TRP A 404 2.51 27.25 -13.78
C TRP A 404 1.58 26.06 -14.06
N MET A 405 0.26 26.20 -13.89
CA MET A 405 -0.69 25.07 -13.93
C MET A 405 -0.59 24.26 -15.22
N PHE A 406 -0.45 24.92 -16.37
CA PHE A 406 -0.31 24.31 -17.70
C PHE A 406 1.00 24.68 -18.41
N ALA A 407 2.00 25.21 -17.69
CA ALA A 407 3.27 25.56 -18.30
C ALA A 407 3.88 24.34 -19.00
N TYR A 408 4.17 24.45 -20.31
CA TYR A 408 4.67 23.41 -21.21
C TYR A 408 3.77 22.17 -21.32
N ALA A 409 2.47 22.28 -21.01
CA ALA A 409 1.46 21.29 -21.38
C ALA A 409 1.11 21.46 -22.88
N HIS A 410 2.03 21.06 -23.75
CA HIS A 410 1.99 21.40 -25.18
C HIS A 410 0.67 21.03 -25.90
N ALA A 411 0.04 19.92 -25.53
CA ALA A 411 -1.20 19.44 -26.14
C ALA A 411 -2.49 20.03 -25.55
N PHE A 412 -2.43 20.72 -24.40
CA PHE A 412 -3.63 21.13 -23.68
C PHE A 412 -4.40 22.23 -24.42
N ASN A 413 -5.67 21.95 -24.76
CA ASN A 413 -6.56 22.89 -25.45
C ASN A 413 -8.03 22.60 -25.12
N GLN A 414 -8.37 22.45 -23.83
CA GLN A 414 -9.72 22.12 -23.38
C GLN A 414 -10.45 23.35 -22.80
N PRO A 415 -11.78 23.45 -22.98
CA PRO A 415 -12.53 24.61 -22.52
C PRO A 415 -12.50 24.71 -20.98
N ILE A 416 -11.98 25.83 -20.49
CA ILE A 416 -11.87 26.18 -19.06
C ILE A 416 -12.38 27.60 -18.77
N GLY A 417 -13.10 28.20 -19.72
CA GLY A 417 -13.66 29.55 -19.56
C GLY A 417 -14.69 29.65 -18.44
N GLY A 418 -15.29 28.53 -18.02
CA GLY A 418 -16.26 28.48 -16.93
C GLY A 418 -15.69 28.39 -15.51
N TRP A 419 -14.36 28.41 -15.36
CA TRP A 419 -13.73 28.41 -14.04
C TRP A 419 -13.99 29.70 -13.27
N ASP A 420 -14.23 29.58 -11.96
CA ASP A 420 -14.29 30.71 -11.04
C ASP A 420 -12.86 31.12 -10.66
N THR A 421 -12.42 32.28 -11.16
CA THR A 421 -11.10 32.84 -10.91
C THR A 421 -11.11 34.03 -9.94
N ALA A 422 -12.27 34.37 -9.34
CA ALA A 422 -12.42 35.60 -8.56
C ALA A 422 -11.49 35.65 -7.34
N ASN A 423 -11.04 34.50 -6.82
CA ASN A 423 -10.11 34.42 -5.68
C ASN A 423 -8.64 34.22 -6.07
N VAL A 424 -8.31 34.19 -7.36
CA VAL A 424 -6.94 33.92 -7.83
C VAL A 424 -6.08 35.18 -7.73
N GLU A 425 -4.97 35.08 -7.02
CA GLU A 425 -4.00 36.17 -6.80
C GLU A 425 -2.75 36.01 -7.69
N ASP A 426 -2.42 34.79 -8.16
CA ASP A 426 -1.20 34.49 -8.93
C ASP A 426 -1.49 33.55 -10.12
N MET A 427 -1.33 34.09 -11.34
CA MET A 427 -1.45 33.39 -12.63
C MET A 427 -0.10 33.27 -13.37
N SER A 428 1.01 33.52 -12.67
CA SER A 428 2.34 33.53 -13.28
C SER A 428 2.66 32.23 -14.00
N SER A 429 3.11 32.36 -15.26
CA SER A 429 3.46 31.26 -16.16
C SER A 429 2.35 30.22 -16.38
N MET A 430 1.07 30.52 -16.13
CA MET A 430 0.01 29.51 -16.19
C MET A 430 -0.04 28.74 -17.51
N PHE A 431 0.14 29.41 -18.65
CA PHE A 431 0.13 28.83 -20.00
C PHE A 431 1.47 28.95 -20.74
N LYS A 432 2.57 29.18 -20.01
CA LYS A 432 3.90 29.34 -20.60
C LYS A 432 4.27 28.11 -21.44
N GLY A 433 4.42 28.24 -22.75
CA GLY A 433 4.76 27.13 -23.64
C GLY A 433 3.63 26.12 -23.89
N ALA A 434 2.39 26.43 -23.49
CA ALA A 434 1.19 25.66 -23.83
C ALA A 434 0.82 25.93 -25.30
N ALA A 435 1.63 25.40 -26.22
CA ALA A 435 1.65 25.79 -27.62
C ALA A 435 0.29 25.65 -28.34
N ALA A 436 -0.53 24.65 -27.97
CA ALA A 436 -1.84 24.42 -28.57
C ALA A 436 -3.01 25.20 -27.92
N PHE A 437 -2.80 25.84 -26.77
CA PHE A 437 -3.89 26.42 -26.00
C PHE A 437 -4.49 27.66 -26.69
N ASN A 438 -5.78 27.61 -27.01
CA ASN A 438 -6.50 28.71 -27.65
C ASN A 438 -8.00 28.69 -27.30
N GLN A 439 -8.33 28.54 -26.01
CA GLN A 439 -9.72 28.46 -25.53
C GLN A 439 -10.20 29.78 -24.93
N PRO A 440 -11.49 30.14 -25.10
CA PRO A 440 -12.01 31.40 -24.59
C PRO A 440 -11.93 31.45 -23.06
N ILE A 441 -11.27 32.48 -22.55
CA ILE A 441 -11.07 32.77 -21.11
C ILE A 441 -11.34 34.25 -20.79
N GLY A 442 -11.99 34.97 -21.70
CA GLY A 442 -12.28 36.40 -21.54
C GLY A 442 -13.26 36.71 -20.40
N ASP A 443 -14.04 35.71 -19.97
CA ASP A 443 -15.03 35.83 -18.89
C ASP A 443 -14.45 35.60 -17.49
N TRP A 444 -13.14 35.34 -17.38
CA TRP A 444 -12.46 35.20 -16.08
C TRP A 444 -12.45 36.53 -15.31
N ASP A 445 -12.75 36.45 -14.01
CA ASP A 445 -12.55 37.56 -13.07
C ASP A 445 -11.07 37.61 -12.67
N THR A 446 -10.37 38.66 -13.08
CA THR A 446 -8.95 38.88 -12.80
C THR A 446 -8.71 40.01 -11.80
N ALA A 447 -9.76 40.58 -11.19
CA ALA A 447 -9.65 41.79 -10.37
C ALA A 447 -8.73 41.62 -9.14
N ASN A 448 -8.55 40.39 -8.66
CA ASN A 448 -7.66 40.05 -7.54
C ASN A 448 -6.25 39.58 -7.96
N VAL A 449 -5.96 39.48 -9.25
CA VAL A 449 -4.67 38.97 -9.74
C VAL A 449 -3.57 40.02 -9.57
N GLU A 450 -2.51 39.66 -8.85
CA GLU A 450 -1.35 40.54 -8.64
C GLU A 450 -0.16 40.21 -9.56
N ASN A 451 -0.11 38.98 -10.12
CA ASN A 451 1.04 38.50 -10.89
C ASN A 451 0.62 37.75 -12.17
N MET A 452 1.03 38.28 -13.33
CA MET A 452 0.83 37.68 -14.66
C MET A 452 2.16 37.40 -15.39
N TRP A 453 3.28 37.35 -14.65
CA TRP A 453 4.61 37.10 -15.19
C TRP A 453 4.62 35.88 -16.12
N SER A 454 4.99 36.07 -17.38
CA SER A 454 5.18 35.01 -18.37
C SER A 454 3.91 34.16 -18.64
N MET A 455 2.70 34.64 -18.32
CA MET A 455 1.46 33.87 -18.35
C MET A 455 1.22 33.14 -19.69
N PHE A 456 1.41 33.82 -20.82
CA PHE A 456 1.26 33.29 -22.19
C PHE A 456 2.57 33.22 -22.97
N SER A 457 3.72 33.28 -22.29
CA SER A 457 5.00 33.23 -22.98
C SER A 457 5.13 31.93 -23.78
N ARG A 458 5.37 32.01 -25.09
CA ARG A 458 5.42 30.88 -26.03
C ARG A 458 4.12 30.06 -26.10
N ALA A 459 2.98 30.66 -25.76
CA ALA A 459 1.65 30.11 -26.08
C ALA A 459 1.33 30.43 -27.54
N GLU A 460 1.99 29.72 -28.47
CA GLU A 460 2.05 30.06 -29.89
C GLU A 460 0.68 30.21 -30.55
N ALA A 461 -0.30 29.37 -30.21
CA ALA A 461 -1.66 29.40 -30.78
C ALA A 461 -2.64 30.38 -30.10
N PHE A 462 -2.28 30.96 -28.95
CA PHE A 462 -3.23 31.73 -28.14
C PHE A 462 -3.61 33.05 -28.83
N ASN A 463 -4.89 33.24 -29.11
CA ASN A 463 -5.42 34.44 -29.76
C ASN A 463 -6.89 34.71 -29.35
N GLN A 464 -7.19 34.59 -28.05
CA GLN A 464 -8.54 34.79 -27.51
C GLN A 464 -8.69 36.18 -26.87
N ASN A 465 -9.89 36.75 -26.97
CA ASN A 465 -10.17 38.08 -26.46
C ASN A 465 -10.12 38.09 -24.92
N ILE A 466 -9.27 38.95 -24.38
CA ILE A 466 -9.04 39.20 -22.95
C ILE A 466 -9.07 40.70 -22.60
N GLY A 467 -9.60 41.54 -23.51
CA GLY A 467 -9.67 42.98 -23.32
C GLY A 467 -10.53 43.40 -22.12
N ASN A 468 -11.47 42.55 -21.70
CA ASN A 468 -12.36 42.79 -20.56
C ASN A 468 -11.73 42.48 -19.19
N TRP A 469 -10.49 41.97 -19.14
CA TRP A 469 -9.84 41.65 -17.88
C TRP A 469 -9.54 42.90 -17.05
N ASP A 470 -9.85 42.84 -15.75
CA ASP A 470 -9.42 43.83 -14.77
C ASP A 470 -7.98 43.52 -14.36
N VAL A 471 -7.06 44.41 -14.71
CA VAL A 471 -5.63 44.30 -14.43
C VAL A 471 -5.13 45.35 -13.42
N TRP A 472 -6.06 45.97 -12.68
CA TRP A 472 -5.75 47.08 -11.78
C TRP A 472 -4.69 46.73 -10.72
N LEU A 473 -4.79 45.53 -10.12
CA LEU A 473 -3.89 45.07 -9.05
C LEU A 473 -2.61 44.38 -9.56
N VAL A 474 -2.47 44.19 -10.88
CA VAL A 474 -1.31 43.49 -11.45
C VAL A 474 -0.05 44.33 -11.26
N LYS A 475 1.00 43.71 -10.70
CA LYS A 475 2.30 44.36 -10.43
C LYS A 475 3.37 43.96 -11.46
N ASP A 476 3.30 42.74 -11.98
CA ASP A 476 4.32 42.15 -12.84
C ASP A 476 3.70 41.54 -14.11
N MET A 477 4.01 42.14 -15.27
CA MET A 477 3.60 41.69 -16.61
C MET A 477 4.80 41.28 -17.47
N ARG A 478 5.97 41.09 -16.88
CA ARG A 478 7.18 40.70 -17.63
C ARG A 478 6.93 39.46 -18.46
N SER A 479 7.36 39.51 -19.72
CA SER A 479 7.28 38.39 -20.66
C SER A 479 5.87 37.81 -20.87
N MET A 480 4.78 38.51 -20.50
CA MET A 480 3.43 37.96 -20.50
C MET A 480 3.05 37.30 -21.84
N PHE A 481 3.38 37.94 -22.97
CA PHE A 481 3.14 37.45 -24.33
C PHE A 481 4.43 37.17 -25.11
N SER A 482 5.57 36.99 -24.42
CA SER A 482 6.85 36.75 -25.10
C SER A 482 6.80 35.47 -25.93
N GLY A 483 6.90 35.58 -27.25
CA GLY A 483 6.80 34.48 -28.21
C GLY A 483 5.37 33.95 -28.42
N ALA A 484 4.33 34.68 -27.98
CA ALA A 484 2.94 34.36 -28.31
C ALA A 484 2.63 34.80 -29.75
N SER A 485 3.16 34.03 -30.71
CA SER A 485 3.25 34.42 -32.12
C SER A 485 1.90 34.68 -32.81
N SER A 486 0.79 34.12 -32.32
CA SER A 486 -0.55 34.35 -32.89
C SER A 486 -1.37 35.43 -32.20
N PHE A 487 -0.94 35.94 -31.03
CA PHE A 487 -1.77 36.84 -30.23
C PHE A 487 -1.90 38.22 -30.89
N ASN A 488 -3.12 38.63 -31.20
CA ASN A 488 -3.43 39.92 -31.81
C ASN A 488 -4.86 40.38 -31.46
N GLN A 489 -5.24 40.29 -30.18
CA GLN A 489 -6.56 40.70 -29.69
C GLN A 489 -6.50 42.06 -29.00
N PRO A 490 -7.54 42.90 -29.15
CA PRO A 490 -7.54 44.24 -28.57
C PRO A 490 -7.51 44.16 -27.04
N ILE A 491 -6.62 44.97 -26.46
CA ILE A 491 -6.40 45.12 -25.00
C ILE A 491 -6.34 46.60 -24.62
N ILE A 492 -6.90 47.47 -25.46
CA ILE A 492 -6.84 48.94 -25.33
C ILE A 492 -7.48 49.45 -24.03
N ASP A 493 -8.49 48.73 -23.52
CA ASP A 493 -9.26 49.13 -22.32
C ASP A 493 -8.56 48.79 -20.99
N TRP A 494 -7.37 48.17 -21.01
CA TRP A 494 -6.64 47.83 -19.79
C TRP A 494 -6.18 49.07 -19.02
N THR A 495 -6.42 49.05 -17.71
CA THR A 495 -5.99 50.08 -16.74
C THR A 495 -5.14 49.41 -15.66
N ALA A 496 -3.83 49.65 -15.66
CA ALA A 496 -2.87 48.87 -14.86
C ALA A 496 -1.89 49.78 -14.08
N PRO A 497 -2.41 50.67 -13.19
CA PRO A 497 -1.60 51.71 -12.56
C PRO A 497 -0.48 51.15 -11.66
N MET A 498 -0.65 49.92 -11.14
CA MET A 498 0.29 49.27 -10.22
C MET A 498 1.41 48.47 -10.91
N VAL A 499 1.42 48.38 -12.25
CA VAL A 499 2.45 47.62 -12.97
C VAL A 499 3.78 48.35 -12.89
N THR A 500 4.81 47.68 -12.36
CA THR A 500 6.16 48.24 -12.27
C THR A 500 7.09 47.74 -13.38
N ASP A 501 6.78 46.60 -13.99
CA ASP A 501 7.67 45.95 -14.97
C ASP A 501 6.90 45.26 -16.12
N MET A 502 7.12 45.75 -17.35
CA MET A 502 6.63 45.19 -18.61
C MET A 502 7.78 44.69 -19.51
N SER A 503 8.95 44.42 -18.93
CA SER A 503 10.10 43.95 -19.71
C SER A 503 9.75 42.67 -20.47
N TYR A 504 10.15 42.61 -21.74
CA TYR A 504 9.93 41.49 -22.65
C TYR A 504 8.45 41.16 -22.92
N MET A 505 7.48 42.00 -22.56
CA MET A 505 6.05 41.66 -22.60
C MET A 505 5.59 41.10 -23.94
N PHE A 506 5.99 41.71 -25.07
CA PHE A 506 5.70 41.29 -26.44
C PHE A 506 6.95 40.86 -27.22
N TYR A 507 8.00 40.43 -26.53
CA TYR A 507 9.25 39.96 -27.14
C TYR A 507 8.97 38.79 -28.11
N ASP A 508 9.31 38.92 -29.39
CA ASP A 508 9.00 37.96 -30.47
C ASP A 508 7.50 37.63 -30.63
N ALA A 509 6.58 38.51 -30.20
CA ALA A 509 5.15 38.38 -30.46
C ALA A 509 4.83 38.83 -31.90
N THR A 510 5.18 38.01 -32.88
CA THR A 510 5.30 38.41 -34.30
C THR A 510 4.02 38.93 -34.94
N SER A 511 2.83 38.55 -34.45
CA SER A 511 1.53 39.01 -34.98
C SER A 511 0.90 40.16 -34.21
N PHE A 512 1.44 40.54 -33.04
CA PHE A 512 0.81 41.55 -32.19
C PHE A 512 0.91 42.92 -32.85
N ASN A 513 -0.24 43.54 -33.14
CA ASN A 513 -0.33 44.89 -33.68
C ASN A 513 -1.63 45.57 -33.22
N GLN A 514 -1.83 45.65 -31.90
CA GLN A 514 -2.99 46.31 -31.29
C GLN A 514 -2.57 47.58 -30.57
N ASP A 515 -3.44 48.58 -30.62
CA ASP A 515 -3.26 49.86 -29.94
C ASP A 515 -3.33 49.66 -28.41
N ILE A 516 -2.36 50.24 -27.72
CA ILE A 516 -2.23 50.27 -26.25
C ILE A 516 -2.00 51.69 -25.72
N SER A 517 -2.19 52.71 -26.57
CA SER A 517 -1.88 54.11 -26.27
C SER A 517 -2.67 54.68 -25.09
N THR A 518 -3.81 54.10 -24.75
CA THR A 518 -4.67 54.54 -23.64
C THR A 518 -4.33 53.92 -22.29
N TRP A 519 -3.30 53.06 -22.21
CA TRP A 519 -2.96 52.38 -20.96
C TRP A 519 -2.48 53.36 -19.88
N ILE A 520 -3.02 53.16 -18.68
CA ILE A 520 -2.61 53.90 -17.47
C ILE A 520 -1.61 53.03 -16.69
N VAL A 521 -0.34 53.46 -16.64
CA VAL A 521 0.79 52.72 -16.07
C VAL A 521 1.68 53.60 -15.17
N GLU A 522 1.11 54.08 -14.07
CA GLU A 522 1.72 55.13 -13.21
C GLU A 522 3.01 54.69 -12.48
N ASP A 523 3.10 53.42 -12.10
CA ASP A 523 4.24 52.86 -11.35
C ASP A 523 5.32 52.22 -12.23
N LEU A 524 5.24 52.34 -13.55
CA LEU A 524 6.11 51.63 -14.49
C LEU A 524 7.57 52.09 -14.43
N GLU A 525 8.48 51.15 -14.20
CA GLU A 525 9.94 51.39 -14.08
C GLU A 525 10.73 50.80 -15.25
N SER A 526 10.24 49.70 -15.86
CA SER A 526 10.96 48.97 -16.91
C SER A 526 10.07 48.49 -18.06
N VAL A 527 10.54 48.74 -19.29
CA VAL A 527 10.00 48.25 -20.56
C VAL A 527 11.09 47.63 -21.44
N GLU A 528 12.16 47.13 -20.82
CA GLU A 528 13.28 46.51 -21.52
C GLU A 528 12.81 45.45 -22.52
N SER A 529 13.20 45.61 -23.79
CA SER A 529 12.89 44.69 -24.88
C SER A 529 11.39 44.38 -25.06
N MET A 530 10.50 45.29 -24.66
CA MET A 530 9.04 45.08 -24.69
C MET A 530 8.53 44.62 -26.06
N PHE A 531 8.96 45.26 -27.14
CA PHE A 531 8.56 44.98 -28.53
C PHE A 531 9.71 44.42 -29.39
N HIS A 532 10.77 43.92 -28.76
CA HIS A 532 11.88 43.35 -29.51
C HIS A 532 11.39 42.17 -30.37
N GLY A 533 11.66 42.19 -31.67
CA GLY A 533 11.21 41.15 -32.61
C GLY A 533 9.70 41.06 -32.84
N ALA A 534 8.89 42.00 -32.32
CA ALA A 534 7.46 42.11 -32.63
C ALA A 534 7.27 42.64 -34.07
N SER A 535 7.48 41.78 -35.06
CA SER A 535 7.66 42.15 -36.47
C SER A 535 6.47 42.86 -37.13
N ALA A 536 5.26 42.73 -36.57
CA ALA A 536 4.06 43.39 -37.07
C ALA A 536 3.75 44.73 -36.37
N PHE A 537 4.46 45.07 -35.29
CA PHE A 537 4.06 46.17 -34.41
C PHE A 537 4.47 47.55 -34.97
N ASP A 538 3.49 48.32 -35.42
CA ASP A 538 3.64 49.65 -36.03
C ASP A 538 2.68 50.71 -35.44
N GLN A 539 2.11 50.46 -34.27
CA GLN A 539 1.15 51.38 -33.63
C GLN A 539 1.80 52.67 -33.12
N ASP A 540 1.04 53.76 -33.17
CA ASP A 540 1.42 55.04 -32.57
C ASP A 540 1.19 54.99 -31.05
N LEU A 541 2.26 55.18 -30.28
CA LEU A 541 2.23 55.18 -28.81
C LEU A 541 2.41 56.60 -28.22
N SER A 542 2.25 57.65 -29.03
CA SER A 542 2.47 59.04 -28.58
C SER A 542 1.60 59.46 -27.39
N ASP A 543 0.39 58.90 -27.26
CA ASP A 543 -0.54 59.16 -26.15
C ASP A 543 -0.31 58.27 -24.91
N LEU A 544 0.59 57.30 -24.98
CA LEU A 544 0.86 56.38 -23.88
C LEU A 544 1.58 57.12 -22.75
N ALA A 545 0.95 57.16 -21.57
CA ALA A 545 1.33 57.94 -20.40
C ALA A 545 2.59 57.40 -19.67
N ILE A 546 3.71 57.25 -20.38
CA ILE A 546 4.86 56.44 -19.95
C ILE A 546 6.00 57.20 -19.25
N VAL A 547 5.96 58.53 -19.15
CA VAL A 547 7.20 59.23 -19.47
C VAL A 547 8.16 59.52 -18.30
N ASP A 548 7.72 59.59 -17.04
CA ASP A 548 8.60 60.16 -15.98
C ASP A 548 9.40 59.13 -15.15
N ARG A 549 8.91 57.89 -14.99
CA ARG A 549 9.52 56.91 -14.05
C ARG A 549 10.25 55.75 -14.71
N VAL A 550 10.09 55.56 -16.02
CA VAL A 550 10.76 54.48 -16.75
C VAL A 550 12.27 54.74 -16.83
N THR A 551 13.05 53.86 -16.21
CA THR A 551 14.53 53.96 -16.18
C THR A 551 15.22 52.89 -17.01
N ASN A 552 14.53 51.79 -17.31
CA ASN A 552 15.07 50.69 -18.11
C ASN A 552 14.24 50.47 -19.39
N TYR A 553 14.79 50.85 -20.53
CA TYR A 553 14.14 50.77 -21.84
C TYR A 553 15.05 50.17 -22.92
N ARG A 554 16.09 49.42 -22.52
CA ARG A 554 17.05 48.85 -23.46
C ARG A 554 16.36 47.97 -24.50
N ASN A 555 16.74 48.13 -25.77
CA ASN A 555 16.19 47.38 -26.90
C ASN A 555 14.67 47.42 -27.03
N PHE A 556 14.01 48.49 -26.53
CA PHE A 556 12.55 48.61 -26.42
C PHE A 556 11.79 48.07 -27.64
N ALA A 557 12.22 48.44 -28.85
CA ALA A 557 11.56 48.10 -30.11
C ALA A 557 12.51 47.53 -31.18
N THR A 558 13.65 46.96 -30.77
CA THR A 558 14.64 46.46 -31.73
C THR A 558 14.05 45.33 -32.57
N GLY A 559 14.01 45.50 -33.89
CA GLY A 559 13.46 44.49 -34.81
C GLY A 559 11.94 44.56 -35.01
N SER A 560 11.25 45.58 -34.48
CA SER A 560 9.88 45.93 -34.87
C SER A 560 9.85 47.18 -35.77
N PRO A 561 8.80 47.37 -36.58
CA PRO A 561 8.59 48.62 -37.33
C PRO A 561 8.61 49.88 -36.46
N LEU A 562 8.06 49.83 -35.23
CA LEU A 562 8.10 50.93 -34.25
C LEU A 562 9.52 51.48 -34.01
N GLY A 563 10.53 50.60 -33.99
CA GLY A 563 11.92 51.01 -33.75
C GLY A 563 12.48 51.99 -34.79
N GLN A 564 11.84 52.13 -35.95
CA GLN A 564 12.20 53.09 -36.99
C GLN A 564 11.52 54.46 -36.83
N ASP A 565 10.50 54.57 -35.97
CA ASP A 565 9.66 55.77 -35.78
C ASP A 565 9.59 56.22 -34.29
N LEU A 566 10.68 56.02 -33.55
CA LEU A 566 10.82 56.51 -32.17
C LEU A 566 11.02 58.04 -32.07
N HIS A 567 10.64 58.81 -33.10
CA HIS A 567 10.85 60.25 -33.16
C HIS A 567 10.10 61.02 -32.07
N HIS A 568 8.95 60.50 -31.62
CA HIS A 568 8.16 61.08 -30.54
C HIS A 568 8.76 60.79 -29.15
N TRP A 569 9.69 59.84 -29.05
CA TRP A 569 10.16 59.23 -27.80
C TRP A 569 11.71 59.26 -27.73
N PRO A 570 12.34 60.45 -27.62
CA PRO A 570 13.81 60.59 -27.73
C PRO A 570 14.59 59.79 -26.68
N GLN A 571 14.00 59.56 -25.51
CA GLN A 571 14.59 58.72 -24.46
C GLN A 571 14.66 57.24 -24.84
N PHE A 572 13.95 56.78 -25.87
CA PHE A 572 13.91 55.39 -26.32
C PHE A 572 14.76 55.11 -27.57
N GLN A 573 15.30 56.17 -28.21
CA GLN A 573 16.31 56.07 -29.28
C GLN A 573 17.66 55.61 -28.71
#